data_AF-A0A2E5EK44-F1
#
_entry.id   AF-A0A2E5EK44-F1
#
_cell.length_a   1.000
_cell.length_b   1.000
_cell.length_c   1.000
_cell.angle_alpha   90.00
_cell.angle_beta   90.00
_cell.angle_gamma   90.00
#
_symmetry.space_group_name_H-M   'P 1'
#
loop_
_entity.id
_entity.type
_entity.pdbx_description
1 polymer ?
#
loop_
_entity_poly.entity_id
_entity_poly.type
_entity_poly.pdbx_seq_one_letter_code
_entity_poly.pdbx_strand_id
1 'polypeptide(L)'
;MNGIEQLIPWSQPFLDEVNLRLHGELARIMKSETSVRARALQTVERWLEQNEYSSGACAELELWRNQLSNATHSELQSIMLDRSEEGVLHRSNSPFAGILSDEKRLQILEDLEHEIELCAAA
;
A
#
# COMPACT_ATOMS: atom_id res chain seq x y z
N MET A 1 -4.43 21.36 2.01
CA MET A 1 -3.92 21.20 3.39
C MET A 1 -4.12 19.74 3.72
N ASN A 2 -3.02 18.99 3.82
CA ASN A 2 -3.06 17.57 4.15
C ASN A 2 -3.55 17.48 5.59
N GLY A 3 -4.72 16.89 5.83
CA GLY A 3 -5.34 16.75 7.15
C GLY A 3 -4.62 15.78 8.10
N ILE A 4 -3.29 15.71 8.00
CA ILE A 4 -2.45 14.82 8.80
C ILE A 4 -2.35 15.31 10.25
N GLU A 5 -2.57 16.61 10.50
CA GLU A 5 -2.55 17.23 11.84
C GLU A 5 -3.64 16.70 12.78
N GLN A 6 -4.66 16.01 12.25
CA GLN A 6 -5.75 15.42 13.03
C GLN A 6 -5.56 13.92 13.25
N LEU A 7 -4.48 13.34 12.73
CA LEU A 7 -4.23 11.91 12.87
C LEU A 7 -3.79 11.59 14.30
N ILE A 8 -4.52 10.68 14.92
CA ILE A 8 -4.15 10.11 16.22
C ILE A 8 -3.26 8.89 15.93
N PRO A 9 -2.05 8.78 16.52
CA PRO A 9 -1.20 7.60 16.34
C PRO A 9 -1.97 6.30 16.59
N TRP A 10 -1.74 5.31 15.73
CA TRP A 10 -2.39 4.00 15.78
C TRP A 10 -3.92 3.98 15.54
N SER A 11 -4.53 5.12 15.22
CA SER A 11 -5.92 5.15 14.73
C SER A 11 -6.04 4.59 13.31
N GLN A 12 -7.26 4.20 12.90
CA GLN A 12 -7.49 3.72 11.53
C GLN A 12 -7.02 4.74 10.47
N PRO A 13 -7.36 6.05 10.56
CA PRO A 13 -6.85 7.04 9.62
C PRO A 13 -5.32 7.14 9.58
N PHE A 14 -4.64 6.94 10.71
CA PHE A 14 -3.19 6.91 10.78
C PHE A 14 -2.63 5.70 10.01
N LEU A 15 -3.19 4.51 10.24
CA LEU A 15 -2.80 3.29 9.54
C LEU A 15 -3.08 3.38 8.04
N ASP A 16 -4.16 4.05 7.64
CA ASP A 16 -4.50 4.28 6.23
C ASP A 16 -3.48 5.19 5.55
N GLU A 17 -3.02 6.25 6.23
CA GLU A 17 -1.97 7.14 5.72
C GLU A 17 -0.60 6.42 5.67
N VAL A 18 -0.26 5.60 6.68
CA VAL A 18 0.94 4.74 6.62
C VAL A 18 0.87 3.81 5.41
N ASN A 19 -0.25 3.12 5.20
CA ASN A 19 -0.44 2.24 4.06
C ASN A 19 -0.33 2.98 2.73
N LEU A 20 -0.86 4.20 2.65
CA LEU A 20 -0.72 5.05 1.47
C LEU A 20 0.75 5.40 1.19
N ARG A 21 1.51 5.78 2.22
CA ARG A 21 2.95 6.10 2.08
C ARG A 21 3.78 4.88 1.67
N LEU A 22 3.50 3.71 2.26
CA LEU A 22 4.10 2.44 1.85
C LEU A 22 3.84 2.16 0.36
N HIS A 23 2.61 2.37 -0.10
CA HIS A 23 2.25 2.20 -1.51
C HIS A 23 2.90 3.25 -2.42
N GLY A 24 3.06 4.49 -1.95
CA GLY A 24 3.81 5.51 -2.67
C GLY A 24 5.27 5.13 -2.88
N GLU A 25 5.92 4.58 -1.86
CA GLU A 25 7.30 4.09 -1.99
C GLU A 25 7.39 2.90 -2.94
N LEU A 26 6.45 1.95 -2.86
CA LEU A 26 6.37 0.81 -3.79
C LEU A 26 6.17 1.27 -5.24
N ALA A 27 5.26 2.22 -5.49
CA ALA A 27 5.04 2.79 -6.81
C ALA A 27 6.31 3.48 -7.34
N ARG A 28 7.02 4.21 -6.48
CA ARG A 28 8.30 4.85 -6.83
C ARG A 28 9.36 3.81 -7.23
N ILE A 29 9.54 2.74 -6.45
CA ILE A 29 10.52 1.69 -6.74
C ILE A 29 10.13 0.93 -8.02
N MET A 30 8.85 0.61 -8.18
CA MET A 30 8.35 -0.12 -9.35
C MET A 30 8.57 0.62 -10.68
N LYS A 31 8.74 1.95 -10.64
CA LYS A 31 9.10 2.75 -11.81
C LYS A 31 10.49 2.42 -12.36
N SER A 32 11.43 2.12 -11.47
CA SER A 32 12.83 1.80 -11.83
C SER A 32 13.13 0.30 -11.81
N GLU A 33 12.34 -0.49 -11.09
CA GLU A 33 12.60 -1.91 -10.86
C GLU A 33 11.39 -2.77 -11.24
N THR A 34 11.45 -3.37 -12.43
CA THR A 34 10.39 -4.26 -12.94
C THR A 34 10.21 -5.52 -12.09
N SER A 35 11.23 -5.92 -11.33
CA SER A 35 11.21 -7.08 -10.43
C SER A 35 10.18 -6.94 -9.31
N VAL A 36 9.86 -5.71 -8.87
CA VAL A 36 8.86 -5.47 -7.82
C VAL A 36 7.48 -5.92 -8.27
N ARG A 37 7.09 -5.54 -9.49
CA ARG A 37 5.80 -5.94 -10.08
C ARG A 37 5.71 -7.46 -10.23
N ALA A 38 6.79 -8.09 -10.71
CA ALA A 38 6.85 -9.55 -10.86
C ALA A 38 6.77 -10.29 -9.51
N ARG A 39 7.43 -9.78 -8.47
CA ARG A 39 7.36 -10.35 -7.11
C ARG A 39 5.97 -10.21 -6.51
N ALA A 40 5.31 -9.07 -6.68
CA ALA A 40 3.94 -8.87 -6.25
C ALA A 40 2.97 -9.84 -6.95
N LEU A 41 3.18 -10.07 -8.26
CA LEU A 41 2.41 -11.03 -9.03
C LEU A 41 2.62 -12.48 -8.52
N GLN A 42 3.86 -12.89 -8.25
CA GLN A 42 4.13 -14.21 -7.65
C GLN A 42 3.48 -14.37 -6.26
N THR A 43 3.50 -13.30 -5.45
CA THR A 43 2.86 -13.32 -4.13
C THR A 43 1.35 -13.53 -4.25
N VAL A 44 0.67 -12.81 -5.15
CA VAL A 44 -0.78 -12.92 -5.32
C VAL A 44 -1.18 -14.29 -5.88
N GLU A 45 -0.42 -14.82 -6.84
CA GLU A 45 -0.64 -16.16 -7.39
C GLU A 45 -0.55 -17.23 -6.31
N ARG A 46 0.53 -17.20 -5.50
CA ARG A 46 0.71 -18.12 -4.38
C ARG A 46 -0.42 -18.05 -3.36
N TRP A 47 -0.87 -16.85 -2.99
CA TRP A 47 -1.95 -16.67 -2.02
C TRP A 47 -3.30 -17.18 -2.54
N LEU A 48 -3.59 -16.95 -3.82
CA LEU A 48 -4.79 -17.49 -4.47
C LEU A 48 -4.76 -19.03 -4.54
N GLU A 49 -3.59 -19.64 -4.78
CA GLU A 49 -3.42 -21.09 -4.79
C GLU A 49 -3.65 -21.76 -3.42
N GLN A 50 -3.28 -21.07 -2.33
CA GLN A 50 -3.47 -21.59 -0.97
C GLN A 50 -4.97 -21.72 -0.62
N ASN A 51 -5.83 -20.89 -1.20
CA ASN A 51 -7.28 -20.91 -0.98
C ASN A 51 -7.70 -20.84 0.51
N GLU A 52 -6.90 -20.14 1.32
CA GLU A 52 -7.11 -19.96 2.77
C GLU A 52 -7.87 -18.66 3.10
N TYR A 53 -8.20 -17.86 2.09
CA TYR A 53 -8.80 -16.54 2.23
C TYR A 53 -10.32 -16.58 2.07
N SER A 54 -11.01 -15.61 2.66
CA SER A 54 -12.46 -15.43 2.45
C SER A 54 -12.75 -15.09 0.98
N SER A 55 -13.98 -15.31 0.53
CA SER A 55 -14.39 -14.97 -0.85
C SER A 55 -14.15 -13.49 -1.20
N GLY A 56 -14.36 -12.58 -0.24
CA GLY A 56 -14.08 -11.15 -0.42
C GLY A 56 -12.59 -10.86 -0.58
N ALA A 57 -11.74 -11.48 0.25
CA ALA A 57 -10.29 -11.33 0.12
C ALA A 57 -9.78 -11.94 -1.20
N CYS A 58 -10.31 -13.09 -1.63
CA CYS A 58 -9.98 -13.65 -2.94
C CYS A 58 -10.34 -12.69 -4.09
N ALA A 59 -11.50 -12.04 -4.04
CA ALA A 59 -11.89 -11.07 -5.07
C ALA A 59 -10.90 -9.90 -5.17
N GLU A 60 -10.46 -9.34 -4.04
CA GLU A 60 -9.44 -8.29 -4.02
C GLU A 60 -8.08 -8.77 -4.56
N LEU A 61 -7.67 -9.99 -4.22
CA LEU A 61 -6.44 -10.58 -4.77
C LEU A 61 -6.54 -10.79 -6.28
N GLU A 62 -7.70 -11.17 -6.81
CA GLU A 62 -7.91 -11.28 -8.26
C GLU A 62 -7.85 -9.92 -8.96
N LEU A 63 -8.39 -8.87 -8.35
CA LEU A 63 -8.26 -7.49 -8.85
C LEU A 63 -6.79 -7.09 -8.92
N TRP A 64 -6.03 -7.33 -7.85
CA TRP A 64 -4.58 -7.09 -7.84
C TRP A 64 -3.84 -7.89 -8.91
N ARG A 65 -4.14 -9.19 -9.08
CA ARG A 65 -3.54 -10.02 -10.14
C ARG A 65 -3.81 -9.43 -11.52
N ASN A 66 -5.03 -8.98 -11.79
CA ASN A 66 -5.40 -8.36 -13.06
C ASN A 66 -4.62 -7.05 -13.32
N GLN A 67 -4.59 -6.15 -12.33
CA GLN A 67 -3.88 -4.88 -12.46
C GLN A 67 -2.36 -5.09 -12.61
N LEU A 68 -1.78 -5.98 -11.80
CA LEU A 68 -0.36 -6.34 -11.89
C LEU A 68 -0.01 -7.02 -13.22
N SER A 69 -0.95 -7.65 -13.90
CA SER A 69 -0.72 -8.23 -15.23
C SER A 69 -0.88 -7.21 -16.35
N ASN A 70 -1.91 -6.36 -16.28
CA ASN A 70 -2.42 -5.64 -17.45
C ASN A 70 -2.26 -4.12 -17.37
N ALA A 71 -2.22 -3.53 -16.18
CA ALA A 71 -2.17 -2.08 -16.05
C ALA A 71 -0.82 -1.52 -16.52
N THR A 72 -0.83 -0.32 -17.08
CA THR A 72 0.39 0.49 -17.25
C THR A 72 0.93 0.92 -15.89
N HIS A 73 2.18 1.37 -15.84
CA HIS A 73 2.76 1.89 -14.61
C HIS A 73 1.97 3.09 -14.06
N SER A 74 1.49 3.98 -14.94
CA SER A 74 0.71 5.16 -14.54
C SER A 74 -0.64 4.78 -13.92
N GLU A 75 -1.33 3.80 -14.50
CA GLU A 75 -2.61 3.31 -13.95
C GLU A 75 -2.40 2.63 -12.60
N LEU A 76 -1.37 1.78 -12.50
CA LEU A 76 -1.05 1.09 -11.25
C LEU A 76 -0.65 2.09 -10.14
N GLN A 77 0.12 3.12 -10.47
CA GLN A 77 0.42 4.21 -9.54
C GLN A 77 -0.86 4.94 -9.09
N SER A 78 -1.79 5.22 -10.01
CA SER A 78 -3.06 5.86 -9.67
C SER A 78 -3.88 5.01 -8.70
N ILE A 79 -3.94 3.69 -8.93
CA ILE A 79 -4.65 2.73 -8.07
C ILE A 79 -4.01 2.68 -6.67
N MET A 80 -2.69 2.55 -6.62
CA MET A 80 -1.93 2.46 -5.36
C MET A 80 -2.06 3.71 -4.49
N LEU A 81 -2.27 4.87 -5.11
CA LEU A 81 -2.32 6.18 -4.45
C LEU A 81 -3.74 6.73 -4.29
N ASP A 82 -4.78 5.95 -4.58
CA ASP A 82 -6.16 6.40 -4.45
C ASP A 82 -6.54 6.63 -2.98
N ARG A 83 -6.91 7.86 -2.63
CA ARG A 83 -7.32 8.25 -1.27
C ARG A 83 -8.78 7.96 -0.95
N SER A 84 -9.55 7.41 -1.90
CA SER A 84 -10.93 7.00 -1.69
C SER A 84 -11.05 5.83 -0.70
N GLU A 85 -12.26 5.56 -0.21
CA GLU A 85 -12.56 4.37 0.60
C GLU A 85 -12.23 3.08 -0.15
N GLU A 86 -12.45 3.05 -1.47
CA GLU A 86 -12.09 1.94 -2.34
C GLU A 86 -10.57 1.74 -2.38
N GLY A 87 -9.81 2.83 -2.51
CA GLY A 87 -8.34 2.79 -2.43
C GLY A 87 -7.81 2.29 -1.08
N VAL A 88 -8.47 2.63 0.03
CA VAL A 88 -8.12 2.11 1.37
C VAL A 88 -8.35 0.61 1.45
N LEU A 89 -9.51 0.13 1.01
CA LEU A 89 -9.84 -1.30 0.99
C LEU A 89 -8.82 -2.07 0.14
N HIS A 90 -8.48 -1.51 -1.01
CA HIS A 90 -7.57 -2.14 -1.96
C HIS A 90 -6.15 -2.27 -1.41
N ARG A 91 -5.61 -1.21 -0.78
CA ARG A 91 -4.29 -1.25 -0.11
C ARG A 91 -4.23 -2.23 1.05
N SER A 92 -5.34 -2.41 1.77
CA SER A 92 -5.42 -3.32 2.91
C SER A 92 -5.28 -4.79 2.52
N ASN A 93 -5.56 -5.13 1.25
CA ASN A 93 -5.49 -6.49 0.71
C ASN A 93 -4.41 -6.63 -0.37
N SER A 94 -3.27 -5.95 -0.20
CA SER A 94 -2.25 -5.84 -1.25
C SER A 94 -1.16 -6.94 -1.20
N PRO A 95 -0.66 -7.41 -2.36
CA PRO A 95 0.32 -8.50 -2.46
C PRO A 95 1.78 -8.04 -2.35
N PHE A 96 2.04 -6.89 -1.71
CA PHE A 96 3.39 -6.31 -1.60
C PHE A 96 4.13 -6.70 -0.31
N ALA A 97 3.61 -7.68 0.43
CA ALA A 97 4.25 -8.16 1.65
C ALA A 97 5.70 -8.60 1.40
N GLY A 98 6.63 -8.08 2.22
CA GLY A 98 8.06 -8.42 2.15
C GLY A 98 8.84 -7.80 0.98
N ILE A 99 8.27 -6.84 0.26
CA ILE A 99 9.00 -6.08 -0.78
C ILE A 99 9.81 -4.95 -0.16
N LEU A 100 9.17 -4.13 0.69
CA LEU A 100 9.89 -3.12 1.46
C LEU A 100 10.59 -3.79 2.65
N SER A 101 11.81 -3.34 2.97
CA SER A 101 12.52 -3.77 4.17
C SER A 101 11.81 -3.27 5.44
N ASP A 102 12.01 -3.99 6.55
CA ASP A 102 11.45 -3.58 7.85
C ASP A 102 11.96 -2.19 8.27
N GLU A 103 13.22 -1.88 7.99
CA GLU A 103 13.82 -0.56 8.19
C GLU A 103 13.06 0.54 7.42
N LYS A 104 12.75 0.32 6.14
CA LYS A 104 12.00 1.30 5.33
C LYS A 104 10.57 1.47 5.84
N ARG A 105 9.94 0.38 6.27
CA ARG A 105 8.59 0.40 6.85
C ARG A 105 8.54 1.18 8.15
N LEU A 106 9.54 0.97 9.02
CA LEU A 106 9.70 1.70 10.28
C LEU A 106 9.96 3.18 10.02
N GLN A 107 10.87 3.52 9.10
CA GLN A 107 11.14 4.91 8.73
C GLN A 107 9.88 5.65 8.28
N ILE A 108 9.04 5.04 7.44
CA ILE A 108 7.79 5.66 6.97
C ILE A 108 6.82 5.93 8.12
N LEU A 109 6.78 5.04 9.12
CA LEU A 109 5.96 5.22 10.31
C LEU A 109 6.50 6.34 11.19
N GLU A 110 7.79 6.33 11.49
CA GLU A 110 8.47 7.36 12.29
C GLU A 110 8.37 8.75 11.63
N ASP A 111 8.53 8.83 10.30
CA ASP A 111 8.37 10.08 9.55
C ASP A 111 6.96 10.67 9.73
N LEU A 112 5.92 9.83 9.66
CA LEU A 112 4.54 10.29 9.84
C LEU A 112 4.28 10.73 11.28
N GLU A 113 4.75 9.97 12.28
CA GLU A 113 4.64 10.36 13.69
C GLU A 113 5.32 11.70 13.94
N HIS A 114 6.54 11.89 13.43
CA HIS A 114 7.28 13.13 13.57
C HIS A 114 6.59 14.32 12.89
N GLU A 115 6.03 14.13 11.69
CA GLU A 115 5.25 15.16 11.00
C GLU A 115 4.02 15.61 11.80
N ILE A 116 3.31 14.66 12.43
CA ILE A 116 2.15 14.97 13.28
C ILE A 116 2.60 15.79 14.50
N GLU A 117 3.69 15.41 15.16
CA GLU A 117 4.24 16.15 16.30
C GLU A 117 4.64 17.59 15.94
N LEU A 118 5.30 17.78 14.78
CA LEU A 118 5.67 19.10 14.29
C LEU A 118 4.44 19.97 14.01
N CYS A 119 3.37 19.41 13.46
CA CYS A 119 2.11 20.12 13.23
C CYS A 119 1.39 20.47 14.54
N ALA A 120 1.46 19.62 15.57
CA ALA A 120 0.84 19.89 16.86
C ALA A 120 1.59 20.97 17.67
N ALA A 121 2.88 21.17 17.38
CA ALA A 121 3.72 22.18 18.03
C ALA A 121 3.71 23.56 17.35
N ALA A 122 3.11 23.66 16.15
CA ALA A 122 3.02 24.88 15.33
C ALA A 122 1.71 25.63 15.56
#